data_AF-A0A3M8EP90-F1
#
_entry.id   AF-A0A3M8EP90-F1
#
_cell.length_a   1.000
_cell.length_b   1.000
_cell.length_c   1.000
_cell.angle_alpha   90.00
_cell.angle_beta   90.00
_cell.angle_gamma   90.00
#
_symmetry.space_group_name_H-M   'P 1'
#
loop_
_entity.id
_entity.type
_entity.pdbx_description
1 polymer ?
#
loop_
_entity_poly.entity_id
_entity_poly.type
_entity_poly.pdbx_seq_one_letter_code
_entity_poly.pdbx_strand_id
1 'polypeptide(L)'
;MSRTHINPETLTYPCADKVIAEFTKLRPAERDALERWLCREGEPIRLEVLRRQSTMVQRFTSEGRAGDSAKAALWKQYQFEVLFSLRILAIYSLRYEEQRMRKKSEKSKEEVAAAAEIRTLRIARLKAQKKRRAAPRTAQFRDHHYQLVAELRRQGLSWRECSQYLLQYHHVTYAYPWLQRATAQIESEIAAAGIADD
;
A
#
# COMPACT_ATOMS: atom_id res chain seq x y z
N MET A 1 -31.36 -46.17 -15.96
CA MET A 1 -30.61 -45.50 -14.87
C MET A 1 -30.23 -46.59 -13.89
N SER A 2 -28.93 -46.87 -13.73
CA SER A 2 -28.48 -47.89 -12.77
C SER A 2 -28.76 -47.37 -11.36
N ARG A 3 -29.57 -48.09 -10.57
CA ARG A 3 -29.81 -47.74 -9.17
C ARG A 3 -28.47 -47.85 -8.44
N THR A 4 -28.00 -46.73 -7.92
CA THR A 4 -26.78 -46.69 -7.12
C THR A 4 -27.05 -47.42 -5.81
N HIS A 5 -26.42 -48.57 -5.60
CA HIS A 5 -26.56 -49.33 -4.36
C HIS A 5 -25.65 -48.69 -3.30
N ILE A 6 -26.25 -47.93 -2.37
CA ILE A 6 -25.60 -47.62 -1.09
C ILE A 6 -25.51 -48.94 -0.32
N ASN A 7 -24.33 -49.24 0.24
CA ASN A 7 -24.20 -50.37 1.15
C ASN A 7 -24.95 -50.02 2.46
N PRO A 8 -26.00 -50.77 2.85
CA PRO A 8 -26.81 -50.44 4.03
C PRO A 8 -26.06 -50.62 5.35
N GLU A 9 -25.01 -51.44 5.38
CA GLU A 9 -24.23 -51.70 6.61
C GLU A 9 -23.22 -50.61 6.89
N THR A 10 -22.62 -50.04 5.83
CA THR A 10 -21.59 -49.00 5.95
C THR A 10 -22.11 -47.60 5.64
N LEU A 11 -23.32 -47.49 5.07
CA LEU A 11 -23.88 -46.27 4.49
C LEU A 11 -22.92 -45.61 3.47
N THR A 12 -22.08 -46.41 2.82
CA THR A 12 -21.09 -45.92 1.85
C THR A 12 -21.47 -46.25 0.41
N TYR A 13 -20.98 -45.39 -0.48
CA TYR A 13 -20.97 -45.57 -1.92
C TYR A 13 -19.57 -46.02 -2.36
N PRO A 14 -19.44 -47.06 -3.21
CA PRO A 14 -18.14 -47.45 -3.76
C PRO A 14 -17.61 -46.34 -4.68
N CYS A 15 -16.64 -45.58 -4.18
CA CYS A 15 -16.09 -44.41 -4.84
C CYS A 15 -15.04 -44.77 -5.88
N ALA A 16 -15.16 -44.26 -7.11
CA ALA A 16 -14.11 -44.36 -8.12
C ALA A 16 -13.02 -43.28 -7.90
N ASP A 17 -12.16 -43.45 -6.89
CA ASP A 17 -11.14 -42.45 -6.49
C ASP A 17 -10.21 -42.01 -7.62
N LYS A 18 -9.92 -42.91 -8.56
CA LYS A 18 -9.10 -42.60 -9.75
C LYS A 18 -9.73 -41.52 -10.61
N VAL A 19 -11.06 -41.53 -10.77
CA VAL A 19 -11.80 -40.52 -11.55
C VAL A 19 -11.69 -39.16 -10.87
N ILE A 20 -11.83 -39.13 -9.54
CA ILE A 20 -11.71 -37.88 -8.76
C ILE A 20 -10.30 -37.31 -8.86
N ALA A 21 -9.27 -38.16 -8.71
CA ALA A 21 -7.88 -37.75 -8.84
C ALA A 21 -7.59 -37.22 -10.26
N GLU A 22 -8.14 -37.86 -11.29
CA GLU A 22 -7.95 -37.44 -12.68
C GLU A 22 -8.62 -36.10 -12.97
N PHE A 23 -9.82 -35.85 -12.44
CA PHE A 23 -10.51 -34.56 -12.65
C PHE A 23 -9.86 -33.42 -11.88
N THR A 24 -9.61 -33.65 -10.59
CA THR A 24 -9.17 -32.59 -9.69
C THR A 24 -7.68 -32.30 -9.85
N LYS A 25 -6.88 -33.30 -10.25
CA LYS A 25 -5.41 -33.28 -10.21
C LYS A 25 -4.85 -32.97 -8.82
N LEU A 26 -5.62 -33.27 -7.77
CA LEU A 26 -5.27 -33.05 -6.36
C LEU A 26 -5.13 -34.39 -5.64
N ARG A 27 -4.30 -34.42 -4.59
CA ARG A 27 -4.18 -35.55 -3.67
C ARG A 27 -5.41 -35.61 -2.74
N PRO A 28 -5.77 -36.80 -2.21
CA PRO A 28 -6.88 -36.93 -1.25
C PRO A 28 -6.80 -35.92 -0.09
N ALA A 29 -5.63 -35.80 0.54
CA ALA A 29 -5.41 -34.87 1.63
C ALA A 29 -5.65 -33.39 1.26
N GLU A 30 -5.40 -33.00 0.01
CA GLU A 30 -5.64 -31.64 -0.49
C GLU A 30 -7.14 -31.39 -0.70
N ARG A 31 -7.87 -32.39 -1.21
CA ARG A 31 -9.33 -32.33 -1.32
C ARG A 31 -9.99 -32.21 0.04
N ASP A 32 -9.54 -33.00 1.01
CA ASP A 32 -10.05 -32.94 2.39
C ASP A 32 -9.75 -31.60 3.04
N ALA A 33 -8.58 -31.00 2.75
CA ALA A 33 -8.22 -29.69 3.26
C ALA A 33 -9.10 -28.57 2.66
N LEU A 34 -9.55 -28.72 1.42
CA LEU A 34 -10.48 -27.78 0.78
C LEU A 34 -11.89 -27.87 1.37
N GLU A 35 -12.42 -29.08 1.59
CA GLU A 35 -13.72 -29.24 2.25
C GLU A 35 -13.69 -28.77 3.70
N ARG A 36 -12.62 -29.10 4.45
CA ARG A 36 -12.43 -28.56 5.82
C ARG A 36 -12.35 -27.04 5.85
N TRP A 37 -11.74 -26.42 4.83
CA TRP A 37 -11.73 -24.97 4.70
C TRP A 37 -13.16 -24.46 4.48
N LEU A 38 -13.90 -24.99 3.51
CA LEU A 38 -15.27 -24.56 3.21
C LEU A 38 -16.22 -24.70 4.43
N CYS A 39 -16.04 -25.75 5.24
CA CYS A 39 -16.83 -25.96 6.45
C CYS A 39 -16.61 -24.88 7.51
N ARG A 40 -15.48 -24.18 7.50
CA ARG A 40 -15.20 -23.06 8.42
C ARG A 40 -15.75 -21.74 7.91
N GLU A 41 -16.03 -21.65 6.61
CA GLU A 41 -16.57 -20.45 5.99
C GLU A 41 -18.07 -20.30 6.23
N GLY A 42 -18.53 -19.04 6.20
CA GLY A 42 -19.95 -18.70 6.34
C GLY A 42 -20.80 -19.07 5.12
N GLU A 43 -22.12 -19.06 5.30
CA GLU A 43 -23.10 -19.39 4.24
C GLU A 43 -22.89 -18.65 2.91
N PRO A 44 -22.53 -17.35 2.87
CA PRO A 44 -22.33 -16.65 1.60
C PRO A 44 -21.24 -17.29 0.73
N ILE A 45 -20.13 -17.73 1.34
CA ILE A 45 -19.02 -18.39 0.63
C ILE A 45 -19.45 -19.77 0.13
N ARG A 46 -20.24 -20.49 0.93
CA ARG A 46 -20.78 -21.80 0.54
C ARG A 46 -21.74 -21.67 -0.65
N LEU A 47 -22.60 -20.66 -0.66
CA LEU A 47 -23.48 -20.37 -1.80
C LEU A 47 -22.70 -20.00 -3.07
N GLU A 48 -21.62 -19.23 -2.93
CA GLU A 48 -20.76 -18.89 -4.07
C GLU A 48 -20.07 -20.14 -4.67
N VAL A 49 -19.60 -21.07 -3.83
CA VAL A 49 -19.08 -22.37 -4.30
C VAL A 49 -20.15 -23.14 -5.06
N LEU A 50 -21.38 -23.21 -4.53
CA LEU A 50 -22.49 -23.89 -5.20
C LEU A 50 -22.84 -23.25 -6.55
N ARG A 51 -22.83 -21.91 -6.61
CA ARG A 51 -23.07 -21.15 -7.86
C ARG A 51 -22.02 -21.51 -8.91
N ARG A 52 -20.73 -21.50 -8.55
CA ARG A 52 -19.62 -21.89 -9.45
C ARG A 52 -19.71 -23.34 -9.89
N GLN A 53 -20.00 -24.24 -8.96
CA GLN A 53 -20.21 -25.66 -9.25
C GLN A 53 -21.34 -25.82 -10.29
N SER A 54 -22.47 -25.13 -10.11
CA SER A 54 -23.59 -25.16 -11.05
C SER A 54 -23.17 -24.73 -12.46
N THR A 55 -22.41 -23.63 -12.59
CA THR A 55 -21.88 -23.19 -13.89
C THR A 55 -20.95 -24.23 -14.52
N MET A 56 -20.08 -24.86 -13.73
CA MET A 56 -19.18 -25.91 -14.22
C MET A 56 -19.96 -27.15 -14.68
N VAL A 57 -20.99 -27.56 -13.94
CA VAL A 57 -21.86 -28.69 -14.31
C VAL A 57 -22.61 -28.40 -15.60
N GLN A 58 -23.18 -27.21 -15.75
CA GLN A 58 -23.88 -26.80 -16.98
C GLN A 58 -22.93 -26.89 -18.19
N ARG A 59 -21.73 -26.33 -18.06
CA ARG A 59 -20.71 -26.40 -19.11
C ARG A 59 -20.30 -27.84 -19.43
N PHE A 60 -20.03 -28.65 -18.41
CA PHE A 60 -19.61 -30.04 -18.59
C PHE A 60 -20.68 -30.86 -19.32
N THR A 61 -21.93 -30.70 -18.92
CA THR A 61 -23.06 -31.42 -19.53
C THR A 61 -23.42 -30.90 -20.92
N SER A 62 -23.29 -29.58 -21.18
CA SER A 62 -23.49 -29.03 -22.52
C SER A 62 -22.42 -29.52 -23.50
N GLU A 63 -21.16 -29.60 -23.08
CA GLU A 63 -20.06 -30.13 -23.90
C GLU A 63 -20.28 -31.61 -24.24
N GLY A 64 -20.77 -32.41 -23.27
CA GLY A 64 -21.16 -33.81 -23.53
C GLY A 64 -22.34 -33.96 -24.51
N ARG A 65 -23.30 -33.02 -24.50
CA ARG A 65 -24.44 -33.01 -25.46
C ARG A 65 -24.03 -32.52 -26.85
N ALA A 66 -23.02 -31.67 -26.93
CA ALA A 66 -22.54 -31.07 -28.18
C ALA A 66 -21.63 -31.99 -29.02
N GLY A 67 -21.40 -33.24 -28.58
CA GLY A 67 -20.69 -34.26 -29.36
C GLY A 67 -19.48 -34.89 -28.67
N ASP A 68 -19.12 -34.46 -27.46
CA ASP A 68 -18.06 -35.12 -26.68
C ASP A 68 -18.61 -36.42 -26.06
N SER A 69 -18.52 -37.51 -26.84
CA SER A 69 -19.00 -38.84 -26.45
C SER A 69 -18.31 -39.37 -25.19
N ALA A 70 -17.06 -38.98 -24.94
CA ALA A 70 -16.30 -39.37 -23.76
C ALA A 70 -16.88 -38.71 -22.50
N LYS A 71 -17.16 -37.40 -22.52
CA LYS A 71 -17.80 -36.71 -21.37
C LYS A 71 -19.21 -37.20 -21.11
N ALA A 72 -19.98 -37.48 -22.15
CA ALA A 72 -21.33 -38.03 -22.01
C ALA A 72 -21.32 -39.43 -21.37
N ALA A 73 -20.40 -40.30 -21.81
CA ALA A 73 -20.21 -41.63 -21.22
C ALA A 73 -19.75 -41.53 -19.76
N LEU A 74 -18.78 -40.65 -19.49
CA LEU A 74 -18.25 -40.42 -18.15
C LEU A 74 -19.33 -39.89 -17.19
N TRP A 75 -20.14 -38.92 -17.62
CA TRP A 75 -21.26 -38.41 -16.84
C TRP A 75 -22.26 -39.51 -16.48
N LYS A 76 -22.56 -40.40 -17.43
CA LYS A 76 -23.50 -41.50 -17.24
C LYS A 76 -22.98 -42.56 -16.26
N GLN A 77 -21.66 -42.78 -16.23
CA GLN A 77 -21.02 -43.83 -15.43
C GLN A 77 -20.59 -43.34 -14.03
N TYR A 78 -20.07 -42.12 -13.93
CA TYR A 78 -19.41 -41.56 -12.73
C TYR A 78 -19.99 -40.20 -12.34
N GLN A 79 -21.32 -40.06 -12.42
CA GLN A 79 -22.00 -38.78 -12.20
C GLN A 79 -21.61 -38.14 -10.86
N PHE A 80 -21.56 -38.92 -9.78
CA PHE A 80 -21.33 -38.42 -8.43
C PHE A 80 -19.86 -38.03 -8.21
N GLU A 81 -18.92 -38.80 -8.74
CA GLU A 81 -17.49 -38.47 -8.72
C GLU A 81 -17.20 -37.21 -9.53
N VAL A 82 -17.85 -37.05 -10.67
CA VAL A 82 -17.76 -35.82 -11.47
C VAL A 82 -18.33 -34.65 -10.69
N LEU A 83 -19.53 -34.78 -10.10
CA LEU A 83 -20.15 -33.72 -9.29
C LEU A 83 -19.27 -33.32 -8.09
N PHE A 84 -18.74 -34.30 -7.37
CA PHE A 84 -17.82 -34.09 -6.26
C PHE A 84 -16.53 -33.41 -6.74
N SER A 85 -15.96 -33.85 -7.86
CA SER A 85 -14.75 -33.24 -8.41
C SER A 85 -14.96 -31.79 -8.82
N LEU A 86 -16.08 -31.47 -9.47
CA LEU A 86 -16.43 -30.10 -9.84
C LEU A 86 -16.65 -29.22 -8.61
N ARG A 87 -17.19 -29.77 -7.52
CA ARG A 87 -17.27 -29.08 -6.23
C ARG A 87 -15.88 -28.74 -5.69
N ILE A 88 -14.98 -29.72 -5.65
CA ILE A 88 -13.59 -29.49 -5.20
C ILE A 88 -12.90 -28.41 -6.03
N LEU A 89 -13.08 -28.42 -7.36
CA LEU A 89 -12.52 -27.41 -8.25
C LEU A 89 -13.15 -26.02 -8.02
N ALA A 90 -14.46 -25.95 -7.74
CA ALA A 90 -15.13 -24.71 -7.37
C ALA A 90 -14.54 -24.13 -6.07
N ILE A 91 -14.37 -24.95 -5.03
CA ILE A 91 -13.72 -24.55 -3.77
C ILE A 91 -12.30 -24.05 -4.03
N TYR A 92 -11.52 -24.82 -4.79
CA TYR A 92 -10.14 -24.48 -5.13
C TYR A 92 -10.03 -23.14 -5.84
N SER A 93 -10.89 -22.89 -6.85
CA SER A 93 -10.91 -21.62 -7.59
C SER A 93 -11.18 -20.42 -6.69
N LEU A 94 -12.15 -20.53 -5.78
CA LEU A 94 -12.53 -19.44 -4.89
C LEU A 94 -11.40 -19.15 -3.89
N ARG A 95 -10.79 -20.20 -3.33
CA ARG A 95 -9.65 -20.07 -2.41
C ARG A 95 -8.43 -19.46 -3.11
N TYR A 96 -8.17 -19.82 -4.35
CA TYR A 96 -7.09 -19.24 -5.15
C TYR A 96 -7.32 -17.73 -5.40
N GLU A 97 -8.54 -17.34 -5.73
CA GLU A 97 -8.92 -15.93 -5.88
C GLU A 97 -8.76 -15.15 -4.59
N GLU A 98 -9.20 -15.71 -3.46
CA GLU A 98 -9.02 -15.10 -2.14
C GLU A 98 -7.54 -14.83 -1.84
N GLN A 99 -6.68 -15.84 -2.04
CA GLN A 99 -5.23 -15.69 -1.86
C GLN A 99 -4.65 -14.62 -2.78
N ARG A 100 -5.11 -14.55 -4.03
CA ARG A 100 -4.67 -13.54 -4.99
C ARG A 100 -5.08 -12.13 -4.55
N MET A 101 -6.30 -11.97 -4.03
CA MET A 101 -6.80 -10.69 -3.53
C MET A 101 -6.06 -10.24 -2.27
N ARG A 102 -5.76 -11.17 -1.35
CA ARG A 102 -4.95 -10.90 -0.16
C ARG A 102 -3.55 -10.40 -0.53
N LYS A 103 -2.85 -11.11 -1.43
CA LYS A 103 -1.53 -10.69 -1.94
C LYS A 103 -1.55 -9.31 -2.62
N LYS A 104 -2.60 -9.02 -3.40
CA LYS A 104 -2.76 -7.70 -4.03
C LYS A 104 -2.98 -6.59 -3.00
N SER A 105 -3.74 -6.87 -1.94
CA SER A 105 -3.95 -5.92 -0.84
C SER A 105 -2.65 -5.65 -0.07
N GLU A 106 -1.88 -6.69 0.23
CA GLU A 106 -0.58 -6.56 0.90
C GLU A 106 0.39 -5.73 0.08
N LYS A 107 0.55 -6.04 -1.21
CA LYS A 107 1.38 -5.26 -2.13
C LYS A 107 0.95 -3.79 -2.19
N SER A 108 -0.35 -3.51 -2.21
CA SER A 108 -0.87 -2.14 -2.21
C SER A 108 -0.54 -1.40 -0.89
N LYS A 109 -0.54 -2.08 0.26
CA LYS A 109 -0.14 -1.49 1.54
C LYS A 109 1.35 -1.15 1.57
N GLU A 110 2.19 -2.03 1.04
CA GLU A 110 3.64 -1.79 0.89
C GLU A 110 3.92 -0.60 -0.04
N GLU A 111 3.23 -0.51 -1.17
CA GLU A 111 3.35 0.62 -2.11
C GLU A 111 2.94 1.95 -1.46
N VAL A 112 1.88 1.97 -0.66
CA VAL A 112 1.43 3.15 0.09
C VAL A 112 2.45 3.55 1.17
N ALA A 113 3.03 2.59 1.89
CA ALA A 113 4.07 2.85 2.89
C ALA A 113 5.34 3.43 2.25
N ALA A 114 5.81 2.86 1.15
CA ALA A 114 6.96 3.37 0.39
C ALA A 114 6.73 4.79 -0.14
N ALA A 115 5.51 5.09 -0.61
CA ALA A 115 5.14 6.45 -1.04
C ALA A 115 5.17 7.48 0.10
N ALA A 116 4.79 7.06 1.32
CA ALA A 116 4.86 7.90 2.51
C ALA A 116 6.31 8.23 2.88
N GLU A 117 7.22 7.26 2.83
CA GLU A 117 8.67 7.47 3.06
C GLU A 117 9.32 8.40 2.02
N ILE A 118 8.96 8.25 0.74
CA ILE A 118 9.43 9.16 -0.31
C ILE A 118 8.92 10.59 -0.04
N ARG A 119 7.69 10.74 0.44
CA ARG A 119 7.11 12.04 0.78
C ARG A 119 7.82 12.69 1.97
N THR A 120 8.14 11.93 3.02
CA THR A 120 8.89 12.47 4.17
C THR A 120 10.30 12.90 3.78
N LEU A 121 10.99 12.11 2.95
CA LEU A 121 12.30 12.47 2.39
C LEU A 121 12.25 13.76 1.55
N ARG A 122 11.20 13.93 0.72
CA ARG A 122 10.99 15.15 -0.08
C ARG A 122 10.73 16.37 0.82
N ILE A 123 9.92 16.23 1.87
CA ILE A 123 9.67 17.29 2.85
C ILE A 123 10.96 17.66 3.59
N ALA A 124 11.76 16.67 4.00
CA ALA A 124 13.04 16.90 4.68
C ALA A 124 14.01 17.68 3.79
N ARG A 125 14.12 17.31 2.50
CA ARG A 125 14.94 18.04 1.51
C ARG A 125 14.47 19.48 1.33
N LEU A 126 13.17 19.72 1.22
CA LEU A 126 12.60 21.07 1.12
C LEU A 126 12.89 21.92 2.37
N LYS A 127 12.77 21.33 3.57
CA LYS A 127 13.11 22.02 4.83
C LYS A 127 14.60 22.35 4.91
N ALA A 128 15.48 21.43 4.50
CA ALA A 128 16.92 21.66 4.46
C ALA A 128 17.29 22.76 3.44
N GLN A 129 16.61 22.79 2.29
CA GLN A 129 16.84 23.81 1.26
C GLN A 129 16.34 25.21 1.70
N LYS A 130 15.24 25.28 2.46
CA LYS A 130 14.78 26.54 3.08
C LYS A 130 15.77 27.08 4.11
N LYS A 131 16.40 26.22 4.92
CA LYS A 131 17.43 26.64 5.90
C LYS A 131 18.70 27.20 5.23
N ARG A 132 19.06 26.74 4.03
CA ARG A 132 20.26 27.20 3.30
C ARG A 132 20.10 28.53 2.57
N ARG A 133 18.88 29.05 2.41
CA ARG A 133 18.64 30.35 1.77
C ARG A 133 18.31 31.40 2.83
N ALA A 134 19.33 31.89 3.54
CA ALA A 134 19.25 33.26 4.04
C ALA A 134 18.95 34.15 2.83
N ALA A 135 17.94 35.03 2.91
CA ALA A 135 17.63 35.92 1.81
C ALA A 135 18.90 36.72 1.45
N PRO A 136 19.24 36.92 0.16
CA PRO A 136 20.49 37.59 -0.25
C PRO A 136 20.75 38.91 0.50
N ARG A 137 19.67 39.63 0.82
CA ARG A 137 19.67 40.89 1.55
C ARG A 137 20.12 40.78 3.02
N THR A 138 19.82 39.67 3.70
CA THR A 138 20.22 39.45 5.10
C THR A 138 21.67 38.99 5.21
N ALA A 139 22.13 38.14 4.28
CA ALA A 139 23.54 37.76 4.17
C ALA A 139 24.41 38.98 3.86
N GLN A 140 24.04 39.78 2.85
CA GLN A 140 24.76 41.01 2.50
C GLN A 140 24.83 42.01 3.67
N PHE A 141 23.75 42.16 4.43
CA PHE A 141 23.74 43.01 5.63
C PHE A 141 24.67 42.47 6.72
N ARG A 142 24.63 41.16 6.98
CA ARG A 142 25.49 40.49 7.96
C ARG A 142 26.97 40.74 7.65
N ASP A 143 27.36 40.57 6.39
CA ASP A 143 28.75 40.58 5.98
C ASP A 143 29.33 42.01 5.88
N HIS A 144 28.50 43.00 5.53
CA HIS A 144 29.01 44.36 5.20
C HIS A 144 28.55 45.48 6.12
N HIS A 145 27.44 45.33 6.84
CA HIS A 145 26.80 46.47 7.53
C HIS A 145 26.43 46.20 8.99
N TYR A 146 26.39 44.94 9.44
CA TYR A 146 26.03 44.60 10.81
C TYR A 146 26.94 45.26 11.85
N GLN A 147 28.27 45.12 11.71
CA GLN A 147 29.23 45.69 12.66
C GLN A 147 29.11 47.22 12.76
N LEU A 148 28.95 47.88 11.62
CA LEU A 148 28.73 49.33 11.57
C LEU A 148 27.44 49.72 12.29
N VAL A 149 26.33 49.01 12.06
CA VAL A 149 25.06 49.30 12.74
C VAL A 149 25.16 49.04 14.24
N ALA A 150 25.83 47.98 14.67
CA ALA A 150 26.07 47.69 16.08
C ALA A 150 26.85 48.83 16.76
N GLU A 151 27.88 49.35 16.10
CA GLU A 151 28.68 50.47 16.59
C GLU A 151 27.87 51.77 16.67
N LEU A 152 27.11 52.12 15.63
CA LEU A 152 26.20 53.28 15.65
C LEU A 152 25.15 53.19 16.78
N ARG A 153 24.67 51.97 17.06
CA ARG A 153 23.74 51.71 18.17
C ARG A 153 24.41 51.88 19.54
N ARG A 154 25.67 51.46 19.69
CA ARG A 154 26.49 51.69 20.90
C ARG A 154 26.76 53.18 21.13
N GLN A 155 26.92 53.94 20.05
CA GLN A 155 27.07 55.40 20.07
C GLN A 155 25.75 56.16 20.36
N GLY A 156 24.63 55.43 20.54
CA GLY A 156 23.36 55.99 20.99
C GLY A 156 22.38 56.37 19.87
N LEU A 157 22.72 56.17 18.59
CA LEU A 157 21.80 56.48 17.49
C LEU A 157 20.59 55.57 17.49
N SER A 158 19.40 56.10 17.27
CA SER A 158 18.16 55.32 17.08
C SER A 158 18.18 54.51 15.78
N TRP A 159 17.30 53.51 15.67
CA TRP A 159 17.17 52.69 14.45
C TRP A 159 16.82 53.50 13.20
N ARG A 160 16.09 54.61 13.36
CA ARG A 160 15.73 55.50 12.25
C ARG A 160 16.96 56.28 11.77
N GLU A 161 17.78 56.75 12.70
CA GLU A 161 19.04 57.43 12.38
C GLU A 161 20.05 56.47 11.74
N CYS A 162 20.15 55.23 12.22
CA CYS A 162 20.98 54.20 11.59
C CYS A 162 20.54 53.91 10.14
N SER A 163 19.21 53.84 9.90
CA SER A 163 18.64 53.66 8.56
C SER A 163 18.99 54.82 7.62
N GLN A 164 18.87 56.05 8.12
CA GLN A 164 19.25 57.26 7.36
C GLN A 164 20.76 57.32 7.10
N TYR A 165 21.58 56.95 8.09
CA TYR A 165 23.04 56.91 7.97
C TYR A 165 23.48 55.96 6.84
N LEU A 166 22.94 54.74 6.80
CA LEU A 166 23.25 53.78 5.75
C LEU A 166 22.80 54.25 4.36
N LEU A 167 21.66 54.95 4.28
CA LEU A 167 21.20 55.53 3.02
C LEU A 167 22.14 56.66 2.55
N GLN A 168 22.56 57.53 3.47
CA GLN A 168 23.33 58.73 3.16
C GLN A 168 24.80 58.44 2.84
N TYR A 169 25.45 57.58 3.61
CA TYR A 169 26.90 57.37 3.53
C TYR A 169 27.30 56.05 2.86
N HIS A 170 26.40 55.07 2.84
CA HIS A 170 26.67 53.75 2.23
C HIS A 170 25.79 53.47 1.01
N HIS A 171 24.86 54.38 0.67
CA HIS A 171 23.94 54.24 -0.45
C HIS A 171 23.10 52.95 -0.42
N VAL A 172 22.85 52.39 0.76
CA VAL A 172 22.03 51.17 0.93
C VAL A 172 20.75 51.48 1.69
N THR A 173 19.62 51.03 1.13
CA THR A 173 18.31 51.23 1.75
C THR A 173 17.93 50.04 2.62
N TYR A 174 17.95 50.24 3.93
CA TYR A 174 17.35 49.32 4.90
C TYR A 174 16.33 50.07 5.74
N ALA A 175 15.06 49.65 5.69
CA ALA A 175 14.03 50.25 6.52
C ALA A 175 14.28 49.96 8.01
N TYR A 176 14.04 50.92 8.90
CA TYR A 176 14.27 50.75 10.34
C TYR A 176 13.64 49.47 10.95
N PRO A 177 12.40 49.03 10.58
CA PRO A 177 11.82 47.82 11.16
C PRO A 177 12.54 46.56 10.69
N TRP A 178 13.13 46.62 9.49
CA TRP A 178 13.92 45.52 8.95
C TRP A 178 15.28 45.45 9.63
N LEU A 179 15.96 46.58 9.84
CA LEU A 179 17.24 46.64 10.56
C LEU A 179 17.13 46.05 11.97
N GLN A 180 16.08 46.45 12.70
CA GLN A 180 15.85 45.95 14.05
C GLN A 180 15.68 44.42 14.08
N ARG A 181 14.86 43.87 13.16
CA ARG A 181 14.64 42.42 13.07
C ARG A 181 15.89 41.67 12.63
N ALA A 182 16.60 42.19 11.63
CA ALA A 182 17.82 41.57 11.10
C ALA A 182 18.93 41.54 12.15
N THR A 183 19.11 42.64 12.89
CA THR A 183 20.13 42.73 13.95
C THR A 183 19.82 41.78 15.11
N ALA A 184 18.58 41.77 15.60
CA ALA A 184 18.16 40.85 16.66
C ALA A 184 18.28 39.36 16.24
N GLN A 185 18.02 39.05 14.98
CA GLN A 185 18.22 37.70 14.44
C GLN A 185 19.71 37.32 14.42
N ILE A 186 20.59 38.21 13.95
CA ILE A 186 22.03 37.97 13.91
C ILE A 186 22.61 37.80 15.32
N GLU A 187 22.21 38.65 16.27
CA GLU A 187 22.61 38.56 17.69
C GLU A 187 22.17 37.23 18.31
N SER A 188 20.92 36.79 18.05
CA SER A 188 20.44 35.49 18.51
C SER A 188 21.20 34.32 17.89
N GLU A 189 21.63 34.43 16.64
CA GLU A 189 22.45 33.41 15.97
C GLU A 189 23.87 33.36 16.53
N ILE A 190 24.49 34.51 16.82
CA ILE A 190 25.82 34.61 17.46
C ILE A 190 25.78 34.01 18.86
N ALA A 191 24.76 34.37 19.66
CA ALA A 191 24.56 33.81 20.99
C ALA A 191 24.34 32.28 20.95
N ALA A 192 23.57 31.79 19.97
CA ALA A 192 23.37 30.35 19.78
C ALA A 192 24.63 29.61 19.30
N ALA A 193 25.57 30.31 18.65
CA ALA A 193 26.85 29.76 18.20
C ALA A 193 27.95 29.79 19.28
N GLY A 194 27.71 30.46 20.42
CA GLY A 194 28.66 30.50 21.54
C GLY A 194 29.92 31.34 21.29
N ILE A 195 29.88 32.25 20.32
CA ILE A 195 30.98 33.18 20.03
C ILE A 195 30.73 34.42 20.90
N ALA A 196 31.46 34.54 22.01
CA ALA A 196 31.48 35.78 22.79
C ALA A 196 32.28 36.84 22.02
N ASP A 197 31.71 38.03 21.85
CA ASP A 197 32.42 39.20 21.33
C ASP A 197 33.34 39.74 22.43
N ASP A 198 34.67 39.69 22.20
CA ASP A 198 35.68 40.53 22.88
C ASP A 198 35.69 41.94 22.27
#